data_AF-A0A9P5WK66-F1
#
_entry.id   AF-A0A9P5WK66-F1
#
_cell.length_a   1.000
_cell.length_b   1.000
_cell.length_c   1.000
_cell.angle_alpha   90.00
_cell.angle_beta   90.00
_cell.angle_gamma   90.00
#
_symmetry.space_group_name_H-M   'P 1'
#
loop_
_entity.id
_entity.type
_entity.pdbx_description
1 polymer ?
#
loop_
_entity_poly.entity_id
_entity_poly.type
_entity_poly.pdbx_seq_one_letter_code
_entity_poly.pdbx_strand_id
1 'polypeptide(L)'
;MDKVTNVRNMSVIAHVDHGKSTLTDSLVSKAGIISSARAGEARFMDSRPDEQERGITIKSTAISLFFELTEEDLPDIKQKSDGTAFLINLIDSPGHVDFSSEVTAALRVTDGALVVVDCVDGVCVQTETVLRQALGERIKPVVVINKVDRALLELQVTKEDLYTSFQRTIESVNVIIATYNDKVLGDIQVYPEHGTVAFASGLHGWAFTIRQFAVRYAKKFGVD
;
A
#
# COMPACT_ATOMS: atom_id res chain seq x y z
N MET A 1 8.26 -15.04 18.37
CA MET A 1 6.94 -14.56 17.89
C MET A 1 6.08 -14.10 19.07
N ASP A 2 6.68 -13.74 20.19
CA ASP A 2 5.98 -13.60 21.47
C ASP A 2 5.26 -12.25 21.61
N LYS A 3 5.62 -11.26 20.78
CA LYS A 3 5.03 -9.92 20.73
C LYS A 3 3.92 -9.81 19.67
N VAL A 4 2.81 -10.50 19.90
CA VAL A 4 1.66 -10.52 18.96
C VAL A 4 1.11 -9.12 18.69
N THR A 5 1.21 -8.20 19.66
CA THR A 5 0.79 -6.79 19.53
C THR A 5 1.56 -6.00 18.47
N ASN A 6 2.72 -6.49 18.03
CA ASN A 6 3.55 -5.84 17.00
C ASN A 6 3.52 -6.59 15.66
N VAL A 7 2.70 -7.64 15.54
CA VAL A 7 2.47 -8.33 14.28
C VAL A 7 1.36 -7.62 13.51
N ARG A 8 1.55 -7.37 12.23
CA ARG A 8 0.55 -6.75 11.34
C ARG A 8 0.38 -7.61 10.10
N ASN A 9 -0.82 -8.14 9.89
CA ASN A 9 -1.12 -8.91 8.68
C ASN A 9 -1.83 -7.99 7.69
N MET A 10 -1.26 -7.83 6.50
CA MET A 10 -1.85 -6.98 5.47
C MET A 10 -1.76 -7.59 4.09
N SER A 11 -2.78 -7.34 3.28
CA SER A 11 -2.81 -7.74 1.87
C SER A 11 -2.56 -6.54 0.96
N VAL A 12 -1.95 -6.76 -0.20
CA VAL A 12 -1.87 -5.72 -1.24
C VAL A 12 -2.98 -5.92 -2.27
N ILE A 13 -3.74 -4.86 -2.51
CA ILE A 13 -4.86 -4.81 -3.45
C ILE A 13 -4.49 -3.81 -4.55
N ALA A 14 -4.62 -4.21 -5.81
CA ALA A 14 -4.40 -3.31 -6.93
C ALA A 14 -5.16 -3.81 -8.17
N HIS A 15 -5.43 -2.89 -9.11
CA HIS A 15 -5.75 -3.27 -10.47
C HIS A 15 -4.54 -3.92 -11.16
N VAL A 16 -4.79 -4.69 -12.21
CA VAL A 16 -3.73 -5.19 -13.10
C VAL A 16 -2.89 -4.01 -13.60
N ASP A 17 -1.57 -4.21 -13.70
CA ASP A 17 -0.59 -3.22 -14.13
C ASP A 17 -0.45 -1.94 -13.27
N HIS A 18 -1.08 -1.82 -12.10
CA HIS A 18 -0.86 -0.68 -11.19
C HIS A 18 0.47 -0.74 -10.41
N GLY A 19 1.34 -1.70 -10.73
CA GLY A 19 2.67 -1.83 -10.13
C GLY A 19 2.68 -2.46 -8.73
N LYS A 20 1.70 -3.32 -8.44
CA LYS A 20 1.61 -4.09 -7.19
C LYS A 20 2.88 -4.92 -6.92
N SER A 21 3.24 -5.84 -7.83
CA SER A 21 4.43 -6.69 -7.67
C SER A 21 5.70 -5.83 -7.48
N THR A 22 5.88 -4.81 -8.31
CA THR A 22 7.04 -3.90 -8.23
C THR A 22 7.13 -3.15 -6.90
N LEU A 23 5.99 -2.69 -6.36
CA LEU A 23 5.94 -2.06 -5.05
C LEU A 23 6.30 -3.07 -3.94
N THR A 24 5.75 -4.29 -4.01
CA THR A 24 6.06 -5.34 -3.04
C THR A 24 7.53 -5.74 -3.08
N ASP A 25 8.14 -5.87 -4.26
CA ASP A 25 9.57 -6.16 -4.40
C ASP A 25 10.44 -5.07 -3.78
N SER A 26 10.05 -3.80 -3.92
CA SER A 26 10.74 -2.68 -3.28
C SER A 26 10.71 -2.78 -1.76
N LEU A 27 9.59 -3.22 -1.17
CA LEU A 27 9.47 -3.45 0.26
C LEU A 27 10.35 -4.61 0.72
N VAL A 28 10.39 -5.71 -0.03
CA VAL A 28 11.20 -6.90 0.28
C VAL A 28 12.69 -6.59 0.22
N SER A 29 13.11 -5.86 -0.80
CA SER A 29 14.46 -5.33 -0.95
C SER A 29 14.84 -4.46 0.24
N LYS A 30 13.95 -3.55 0.65
CA LYS A 30 14.20 -2.65 1.77
C LYS A 30 14.26 -3.38 3.12
N ALA A 31 13.50 -4.46 3.28
CA ALA A 31 13.55 -5.33 4.46
C ALA A 31 14.82 -6.18 4.54
N GLY A 32 15.74 -6.08 3.56
CA GLY A 32 17.01 -6.81 3.57
C GLY A 32 16.87 -8.30 3.25
N ILE A 33 15.70 -8.74 2.80
CA ILE A 33 15.43 -10.12 2.41
C ILE A 33 16.09 -10.43 1.04
N ILE A 34 16.24 -9.40 0.19
CA ILE A 34 16.84 -9.50 -1.14
C ILE A 34 17.88 -8.40 -1.32
N SER A 35 18.91 -8.65 -2.14
CA SER A 35 19.86 -7.62 -2.56
C SER A 35 19.17 -6.56 -3.44
N SER A 36 19.48 -5.28 -3.21
CA SER A 36 18.91 -4.15 -3.97
C SER A 36 19.10 -4.26 -5.48
N ALA A 37 20.16 -4.94 -5.94
CA ALA A 37 20.44 -5.19 -7.35
C ALA A 37 19.50 -6.20 -8.03
N ARG A 38 18.73 -6.98 -7.26
CA ARG A 38 17.72 -7.93 -7.78
C ARG A 38 16.28 -7.46 -7.58
N ALA A 39 16.09 -6.31 -6.94
CA ALA A 39 14.77 -5.74 -6.67
C ALA A 39 14.17 -5.17 -7.95
N GLY A 40 12.95 -5.59 -8.31
CA GLY A 40 12.21 -5.08 -9.48
C GLY A 40 12.48 -5.79 -10.81
N GLU A 41 13.68 -6.33 -11.06
CA GLU A 41 13.97 -7.10 -12.29
C GLU A 41 13.50 -8.56 -12.19
N ALA A 42 13.59 -9.19 -11.01
CA ALA A 42 13.33 -10.61 -10.84
C ALA A 42 11.89 -10.95 -10.40
N ARG A 43 11.05 -9.95 -10.08
CA ARG A 43 9.71 -10.09 -9.50
C ARG A 43 9.62 -11.27 -8.53
N PHE A 44 10.23 -11.12 -7.36
CA PHE A 44 10.48 -12.23 -6.44
C PHE A 44 9.19 -12.93 -5.99
N MET A 45 8.10 -12.16 -5.91
CA MET A 45 6.77 -12.66 -5.56
C MET A 45 6.14 -13.51 -6.65
N ASP A 46 6.45 -13.19 -7.90
CA ASP A 46 6.00 -13.89 -9.10
C ASP A 46 7.03 -14.99 -9.43
N SER A 47 7.18 -15.96 -8.52
CA SER A 47 8.21 -17.02 -8.61
C SER A 47 7.96 -18.04 -9.71
N ARG A 48 6.75 -18.10 -10.28
CA ARG A 48 6.39 -19.08 -11.31
C ARG A 48 6.70 -18.55 -12.72
N PRO A 49 7.14 -19.42 -13.65
CA PRO A 49 7.51 -19.00 -15.00
C PRO A 49 6.33 -18.42 -15.80
N ASP A 50 5.11 -18.89 -15.55
CA ASP A 50 3.88 -18.36 -16.17
C ASP A 50 3.48 -16.98 -15.64
N GLU A 51 3.80 -16.68 -14.37
CA GLU A 51 3.60 -15.34 -13.79
C GLU A 51 4.58 -14.34 -14.38
N GLN A 52 5.85 -14.73 -14.54
CA GLN A 52 6.89 -13.87 -15.12
C GLN A 52 6.64 -13.57 -16.60
N GLU A 53 6.23 -14.58 -17.38
CA GLU A 53 5.95 -14.42 -18.81
C GLU A 53 4.76 -13.50 -19.07
N ARG A 54 3.71 -13.58 -18.24
CA ARG A 54 2.48 -12.80 -18.39
C ARG A 54 2.48 -11.48 -17.63
N GLY A 55 3.40 -11.34 -16.69
CA GLY A 55 3.52 -10.19 -15.82
C GLY A 55 2.36 -9.96 -14.86
N ILE A 56 1.67 -11.03 -14.45
CA ILE A 56 0.55 -11.00 -13.51
C ILE A 56 0.82 -11.94 -12.34
N THR A 57 0.34 -11.57 -11.14
CA THR A 57 0.32 -12.46 -9.98
C THR A 57 -0.81 -13.46 -10.11
N ILE A 58 -0.49 -14.76 -10.10
CA ILE A 58 -1.46 -15.85 -10.20
C ILE A 58 -1.72 -16.47 -8.82
N LYS A 59 -0.70 -16.64 -7.99
CA LYS A 59 -0.83 -17.21 -6.64
C LYS A 59 -0.52 -16.23 -5.52
N SER A 60 -1.21 -16.39 -4.40
CA SER A 60 -0.93 -15.63 -3.20
C SER A 60 0.34 -16.13 -2.52
N THR A 61 1.31 -15.23 -2.33
CA THR A 61 2.55 -15.48 -1.61
C THR A 61 2.61 -14.58 -0.38
N ALA A 62 3.11 -15.12 0.73
CA ALA A 62 3.22 -14.40 2.00
C ALA A 62 4.69 -14.13 2.31
N ILE A 63 5.01 -12.89 2.66
CA ILE A 63 6.34 -12.47 3.11
C ILE A 63 6.22 -11.82 4.48
N SER A 64 7.17 -12.12 5.35
CA SER A 64 7.32 -11.40 6.62
C SER A 64 8.42 -10.35 6.48
N LEU A 65 8.05 -9.09 6.61
CA LEU A 65 8.94 -7.94 6.64
C LEU A 65 9.23 -7.57 8.10
N PHE A 66 10.50 -7.46 8.45
CA PHE A 66 10.91 -6.99 9.77
C PHE A 66 11.30 -5.51 9.68
N PHE A 67 10.71 -4.67 10.53
CA PHE A 67 11.00 -3.25 10.56
C PHE A 67 11.08 -2.73 11.99
N GLU A 68 12.11 -1.94 12.29
CA GLU A 68 12.27 -1.28 13.57
C GLU A 68 11.91 0.20 13.42
N LEU A 69 10.88 0.64 14.17
CA LEU A 69 10.48 2.03 14.24
C LEU A 69 11.41 2.83 15.16
N THR A 70 11.53 4.12 14.91
CA THR A 70 12.24 5.01 15.83
C THR A 70 11.37 5.33 17.05
N GLU A 71 11.98 5.70 18.17
CA GLU A 71 11.22 6.08 19.38
C GLU A 71 10.33 7.32 19.13
N GLU A 72 10.70 8.18 18.18
CA GLU A 72 9.89 9.32 17.72
C GLU A 72 8.58 8.87 17.04
N ASP A 73 8.51 7.64 16.49
CA ASP A 73 7.35 7.12 15.78
C ASP A 73 6.34 6.38 16.66
N LEU A 74 6.76 5.92 17.84
CA LEU A 74 5.92 5.14 18.74
C LEU A 74 4.67 5.88 19.26
N PRO A 75 4.73 7.19 19.60
CA PRO A 75 3.56 7.91 20.14
C PRO A 75 2.38 7.99 19.17
N ASP A 76 2.64 7.91 17.87
CA ASP A 76 1.59 8.00 16.84
C ASP A 76 0.79 6.70 16.70
N ILE A 77 1.28 5.60 17.27
CA ILE A 77 0.57 4.32 17.28
C ILE A 77 -0.53 4.37 18.33
N LYS A 78 -1.78 4.51 17.88
CA LYS A 78 -2.97 4.50 18.75
C LYS A 78 -3.20 3.15 19.46
N GLN A 79 -2.61 2.08 18.97
CA GLN A 79 -2.77 0.72 19.49
C GLN A 79 -1.64 0.37 20.46
N LYS A 80 -1.90 -0.57 21.37
CA LYS A 80 -0.86 -1.10 22.26
C LYS A 80 0.26 -1.74 21.44
N SER A 81 1.49 -1.24 21.61
CA SER A 81 2.72 -1.78 21.04
C SER A 81 3.72 -2.10 22.15
N ASP A 82 4.62 -3.06 21.89
CA ASP A 82 5.65 -3.51 22.84
C ASP A 82 7.05 -3.35 22.21
N GLY A 83 7.71 -2.23 22.49
CA GLY A 83 9.01 -1.89 21.91
C GLY A 83 8.91 -1.41 20.46
N THR A 84 10.07 -1.34 19.80
CA THR A 84 10.25 -0.70 18.48
C THR A 84 10.19 -1.64 17.29
N ALA A 85 10.34 -2.96 17.52
CA ALA A 85 10.39 -3.95 16.46
C ALA A 85 9.00 -4.45 16.05
N PHE A 86 8.70 -4.39 14.75
CA PHE A 86 7.45 -4.83 14.15
C PHE A 86 7.68 -5.90 13.10
N LEU A 87 6.74 -6.85 13.04
CA LEU A 87 6.70 -7.90 12.02
C LEU A 87 5.47 -7.68 11.15
N ILE A 88 5.67 -7.39 9.88
CA ILE A 88 4.59 -7.13 8.93
C ILE A 88 4.51 -8.31 7.98
N ASN A 89 3.43 -9.09 8.07
CA ASN A 89 3.14 -10.15 7.11
C ASN A 89 2.39 -9.53 5.94
N LEU A 90 3.06 -9.43 4.80
CA LEU A 90 2.52 -8.97 3.54
C LEU A 90 2.04 -10.17 2.73
N ILE A 91 0.76 -10.20 2.39
CA ILE A 91 0.18 -11.19 1.49
C ILE A 91 -0.07 -10.52 0.16
N ASP A 92 0.61 -10.97 -0.88
CA ASP A 92 0.35 -10.48 -2.22
C ASP A 92 -0.85 -11.22 -2.81
N SER A 93 -1.91 -10.50 -3.17
CA SER A 93 -3.15 -11.10 -3.67
C SER A 93 -3.29 -10.89 -5.18
N PRO A 94 -3.78 -11.87 -5.97
CA PRO A 94 -3.94 -11.70 -7.41
C PRO A 94 -4.78 -10.46 -7.79
N GLY A 95 -4.33 -9.68 -8.77
CA GLY A 95 -5.07 -8.49 -9.24
C GLY A 95 -6.14 -8.79 -10.30
N HIS A 96 -6.11 -10.00 -10.88
CA HIS A 96 -6.98 -10.38 -12.00
C HIS A 96 -8.33 -10.95 -11.52
N VAL A 97 -9.41 -10.60 -12.23
CA VAL A 97 -10.80 -11.02 -11.89
C VAL A 97 -10.99 -12.53 -11.83
N ASP A 98 -10.25 -13.28 -12.64
CA ASP A 98 -10.32 -14.74 -12.72
C ASP A 98 -9.87 -15.44 -11.43
N PHE A 99 -9.13 -14.76 -10.55
CA PHE A 99 -8.61 -15.31 -9.29
C PHE A 99 -9.32 -14.78 -8.04
N SER A 100 -10.58 -14.33 -8.20
CA SER A 100 -11.39 -13.74 -7.12
C SER A 100 -11.56 -14.63 -5.87
N SER A 101 -11.56 -15.96 -6.02
CA SER A 101 -11.61 -16.89 -4.88
C SER A 101 -10.36 -16.83 -4.01
N GLU A 102 -9.20 -16.64 -4.62
CA GLU A 102 -7.92 -16.53 -3.93
C GLU A 102 -7.76 -15.16 -3.26
N VAL A 103 -8.23 -14.10 -3.92
CA VAL A 103 -8.30 -12.75 -3.33
C VAL A 103 -9.16 -12.74 -2.07
N THR A 104 -10.34 -13.37 -2.12
CA THR A 104 -11.24 -13.45 -0.95
C THR A 104 -10.59 -14.25 0.19
N ALA A 105 -9.88 -15.33 -0.11
CA ALA A 105 -9.17 -16.11 0.88
C ALA A 105 -8.02 -15.31 1.53
N ALA A 106 -7.26 -14.55 0.73
CA ALA A 106 -6.19 -13.68 1.21
C ALA A 106 -6.73 -12.56 2.12
N LEU A 107 -7.86 -11.94 1.76
CA LEU A 107 -8.48 -10.89 2.57
C LEU A 107 -8.95 -11.42 3.94
N ARG A 108 -9.49 -12.63 4.01
CA ARG A 108 -9.97 -13.22 5.28
C ARG A 108 -8.88 -13.50 6.31
N VAL A 109 -7.62 -13.54 5.89
CA VAL A 109 -6.47 -13.78 6.78
C VAL A 109 -5.69 -12.51 7.09
N THR A 110 -6.12 -11.35 6.59
CA THR A 110 -5.46 -10.06 6.80
C THR A 110 -6.29 -9.11 7.65
N ASP A 111 -5.60 -8.28 8.43
CA ASP A 111 -6.21 -7.27 9.30
C ASP A 111 -6.29 -5.90 8.60
N GLY A 112 -5.42 -5.67 7.62
CA GLY A 112 -5.32 -4.43 6.84
C GLY A 112 -5.15 -4.70 5.35
N ALA A 113 -5.44 -3.68 4.55
CA ALA A 113 -5.26 -3.75 3.10
C ALA A 113 -4.52 -2.52 2.58
N LEU A 114 -3.45 -2.75 1.82
CA LEU A 114 -2.71 -1.73 1.09
C LEU A 114 -3.29 -1.60 -0.32
N VAL A 115 -4.02 -0.53 -0.59
CA VAL A 115 -4.69 -0.27 -1.87
C VAL A 115 -3.76 0.54 -2.76
N VAL A 116 -3.25 -0.08 -3.82
CA VAL A 116 -2.35 0.55 -4.79
C VAL A 116 -3.16 1.09 -5.97
N VAL A 117 -3.06 2.40 -6.19
CA VAL A 117 -3.79 3.12 -7.22
C VAL A 117 -2.79 3.84 -8.12
N ASP A 118 -2.97 3.76 -9.44
CA ASP A 118 -2.11 4.47 -10.39
C ASP A 118 -2.43 5.99 -10.35
N CYS A 119 -1.39 6.82 -10.33
CA CYS A 119 -1.50 8.27 -10.43
C CYS A 119 -2.15 8.75 -11.75
N VAL A 120 -1.99 7.98 -12.83
CA VAL A 120 -2.47 8.32 -14.17
C VAL A 120 -3.84 7.72 -14.42
N ASP A 121 -4.00 6.42 -14.20
CA ASP A 121 -5.25 5.70 -14.50
C ASP A 121 -6.32 5.89 -13.41
N GLY A 122 -5.91 6.20 -12.18
CA GLY A 122 -6.82 6.41 -11.06
C GLY A 122 -7.46 5.11 -10.56
N VAL A 123 -8.69 5.22 -10.04
CA VAL A 123 -9.41 4.07 -9.46
C VAL A 123 -10.18 3.33 -10.57
N CYS A 124 -9.79 2.08 -10.81
CA CYS A 124 -10.44 1.20 -11.78
C CYS A 124 -11.46 0.26 -11.13
N VAL A 125 -12.30 -0.38 -11.96
CA VAL A 125 -13.39 -1.30 -11.52
C VAL A 125 -12.88 -2.45 -10.65
N GLN A 126 -11.68 -2.98 -10.94
CA GLN A 126 -11.10 -4.06 -10.12
C GLN A 126 -10.69 -3.55 -8.73
N THR A 127 -10.06 -2.37 -8.65
CA THR A 127 -9.73 -1.73 -7.37
C THR A 127 -10.99 -1.53 -6.53
N GLU A 128 -12.07 -1.02 -7.13
CA GLU A 128 -13.36 -0.88 -6.44
C GLU A 128 -13.92 -2.22 -5.98
N THR A 129 -13.90 -3.24 -6.84
CA THR A 129 -14.47 -4.55 -6.54
C THR A 129 -13.76 -5.23 -5.37
N VAL A 130 -12.43 -5.22 -5.36
CA VAL A 130 -11.62 -5.84 -4.31
C VAL A 130 -11.64 -5.00 -3.03
N LEU A 131 -11.64 -3.66 -3.14
CA LEU A 131 -11.83 -2.78 -2.00
C LEU A 131 -13.16 -3.04 -1.32
N ARG A 132 -14.26 -3.17 -2.09
CA ARG A 132 -15.58 -3.52 -1.55
C ARG A 132 -15.56 -4.86 -0.81
N GLN A 133 -14.88 -5.87 -1.35
CA GLN A 133 -14.72 -7.16 -0.66
C GLN A 133 -13.96 -7.02 0.65
N ALA A 134 -12.86 -6.24 0.66
CA ALA A 134 -12.08 -5.97 1.86
C ALA A 134 -12.91 -5.26 2.94
N LEU A 135 -13.72 -4.28 2.54
CA LEU A 135 -14.64 -3.58 3.45
C LEU A 135 -15.70 -4.52 4.04
N GLY A 136 -16.22 -5.47 3.23
CA GLY A 136 -17.15 -6.49 3.70
C GLY A 136 -16.56 -7.44 4.74
N GLU A 137 -15.26 -7.72 4.65
CA GLU A 137 -14.48 -8.49 5.64
C GLU A 137 -13.94 -7.61 6.79
N ARG A 138 -14.38 -6.34 6.88
CA ARG A 138 -13.99 -5.38 7.93
C ARG A 138 -12.51 -5.07 8.00
N ILE A 139 -11.85 -5.06 6.86
CA ILE A 139 -10.43 -4.76 6.72
C ILE A 139 -10.25 -3.24 6.58
N LYS A 140 -9.24 -2.69 7.27
CA LYS A 140 -8.93 -1.25 7.20
C LYS A 140 -8.04 -0.95 5.99
N PRO A 141 -8.46 -0.10 5.04
CA PRO A 141 -7.65 0.25 3.87
C PRO A 141 -6.64 1.35 4.18
N VAL A 142 -5.48 1.28 3.54
CA VAL A 142 -4.46 2.33 3.45
C VAL A 142 -4.10 2.48 1.98
N VAL A 143 -4.07 3.71 1.45
CA VAL A 143 -3.89 3.96 0.02
C VAL A 143 -2.45 4.31 -0.31
N VAL A 144 -1.94 3.75 -1.41
CA VAL A 144 -0.68 4.13 -2.04
C VAL A 144 -0.96 4.57 -3.46
N ILE A 145 -0.70 5.83 -3.76
CA ILE A 145 -0.73 6.36 -5.13
C ILE A 145 0.63 6.08 -5.76
N ASN A 146 0.66 5.17 -6.75
CA ASN A 146 1.86 4.67 -7.40
C ASN A 146 2.05 5.31 -8.80
N LYS A 147 3.22 5.07 -9.40
CA LYS A 147 3.63 5.60 -10.72
C LYS A 147 3.64 7.13 -10.82
N VAL A 148 3.91 7.80 -9.71
CA VAL A 148 4.04 9.27 -9.68
C VAL A 148 5.18 9.75 -10.59
N ASP A 149 6.20 8.91 -10.78
CA ASP A 149 7.28 9.14 -11.74
C ASP A 149 6.80 9.35 -13.18
N ARG A 150 5.80 8.59 -13.65
CA ARG A 150 5.24 8.76 -15.00
C ARG A 150 4.56 10.11 -15.15
N ALA A 151 3.81 10.55 -14.15
CA ALA A 151 3.17 11.85 -14.15
C ALA A 151 4.20 13.01 -14.21
N LEU A 152 5.36 12.83 -13.56
CA LEU A 152 6.42 13.84 -13.51
C LEU A 152 7.34 13.82 -14.74
N LEU A 153 7.76 12.64 -15.20
CA LEU A 153 8.80 12.49 -16.23
C LEU A 153 8.22 12.31 -17.63
N GLU A 154 7.18 11.47 -17.78
CA GLU A 154 6.59 11.17 -19.09
C GLU A 154 5.56 12.22 -19.49
N LEU A 155 4.57 12.45 -18.63
CA LEU A 155 3.45 13.36 -18.91
C LEU A 155 3.78 14.83 -18.62
N GLN A 156 4.83 15.08 -17.82
CA GLN A 156 5.28 16.42 -17.43
C GLN A 156 4.11 17.32 -16.96
N VAL A 157 3.24 16.74 -16.14
CA VAL A 157 2.02 17.39 -15.65
C VAL A 157 2.40 18.61 -14.80
N THR A 158 1.58 19.67 -14.87
CA THR A 158 1.80 20.84 -14.01
C THR A 158 1.62 20.46 -12.53
N LYS A 159 2.25 21.22 -11.64
CA LYS A 159 2.19 20.93 -10.19
C LYS A 159 0.76 20.99 -9.64
N GLU A 160 -0.04 21.92 -10.14
CA GLU A 160 -1.45 22.09 -9.73
C GLU A 160 -2.33 20.97 -10.26
N ASP A 161 -2.14 20.56 -11.52
CA ASP A 161 -2.87 19.45 -12.11
C ASP A 161 -2.53 18.13 -11.43
N LEU A 162 -1.26 17.92 -11.07
CA LEU A 162 -0.82 16.73 -10.34
C LEU A 162 -1.46 16.66 -8.95
N TYR A 163 -1.47 17.78 -8.21
CA TYR A 163 -2.15 17.88 -6.94
C TYR A 163 -3.66 17.60 -7.06
N THR A 164 -4.29 18.17 -8.08
CA THR A 164 -5.72 17.95 -8.36
C THR A 164 -5.99 16.48 -8.69
N SER A 165 -5.09 15.82 -9.44
CA SER A 165 -5.17 14.38 -9.72
C SER A 165 -5.14 13.56 -8.44
N PHE A 166 -4.18 13.83 -7.55
CA PHE A 166 -4.11 13.17 -6.24
C PHE A 166 -5.40 13.33 -5.44
N GLN A 167 -5.92 14.56 -5.35
CA GLN A 167 -7.15 14.84 -4.62
C GLN A 167 -8.34 14.07 -5.19
N ARG A 168 -8.51 14.05 -6.53
CA ARG A 168 -9.57 13.29 -7.19
C ARG A 168 -9.48 11.80 -6.95
N THR A 169 -8.27 11.25 -6.95
CA THR A 169 -8.03 9.82 -6.68
C THR A 169 -8.41 9.47 -5.25
N ILE A 170 -7.99 10.28 -4.28
CA ILE A 170 -8.33 10.09 -2.85
C ILE A 170 -9.84 10.21 -2.64
N GLU A 171 -10.47 11.22 -3.25
CA GLU A 171 -11.92 11.43 -3.18
C GLU A 171 -12.67 10.22 -3.77
N SER A 172 -12.22 9.72 -4.92
CA SER A 172 -12.82 8.55 -5.56
C SER A 172 -12.76 7.30 -4.66
N VAL A 173 -11.63 7.06 -3.98
CA VAL A 173 -11.52 5.98 -2.99
C VAL A 173 -12.47 6.22 -1.80
N ASN A 174 -12.53 7.45 -1.29
CA ASN A 174 -13.40 7.81 -0.17
C ASN A 174 -14.89 7.67 -0.49
N VAL A 175 -15.31 7.92 -1.73
CA VAL A 175 -16.68 7.68 -2.19
C VAL A 175 -17.03 6.19 -2.10
N ILE A 176 -16.11 5.31 -2.52
CA ILE A 176 -16.31 3.85 -2.42
C ILE A 176 -16.41 3.44 -0.95
N ILE A 177 -15.50 3.91 -0.10
CA ILE A 177 -15.50 3.61 1.34
C ILE A 177 -16.79 4.09 2.01
N ALA A 178 -17.23 5.31 1.70
CA ALA A 178 -18.47 5.87 2.26
C ALA A 178 -19.72 5.10 1.81
N THR A 179 -19.72 4.60 0.57
CA THR A 179 -20.84 3.82 0.01
C THR A 179 -21.03 2.49 0.74
N TYR A 180 -19.94 1.84 1.15
CA TYR A 180 -19.94 0.53 1.82
C TYR A 180 -19.58 0.62 3.32
N ASN A 181 -19.93 1.74 3.97
CA ASN A 181 -19.57 1.98 5.36
C ASN A 181 -20.25 0.99 6.32
N ASP A 182 -19.47 0.37 7.21
CA ASP A 182 -19.96 -0.43 8.34
C ASP A 182 -19.84 0.38 9.63
N LYS A 183 -20.97 0.53 10.35
CA LYS A 183 -21.04 1.25 11.64
C LYS A 183 -20.05 0.73 12.69
N VAL A 184 -19.65 -0.54 12.61
CA VAL A 184 -18.69 -1.16 13.53
C VAL A 184 -17.27 -0.67 13.29
N LEU A 185 -16.91 -0.36 12.04
CA LEU A 185 -15.56 0.07 11.67
C LEU A 185 -15.29 1.54 12.05
N GLY A 186 -16.35 2.34 12.17
CA GLY A 186 -16.25 3.77 12.37
C GLY A 186 -15.79 4.48 11.10
N ASP A 187 -15.05 5.57 11.26
CA ASP A 187 -14.46 6.27 10.13
C ASP A 187 -13.18 5.58 9.65
N ILE A 188 -13.26 5.03 8.44
CA ILE A 188 -12.16 4.38 7.73
C ILE A 188 -11.83 5.09 6.42
N GLN A 189 -12.32 6.31 6.23
CA GLN A 189 -11.94 7.15 5.10
C GLN A 189 -10.45 7.48 5.18
N VAL A 190 -9.85 7.67 4.01
CA VAL A 190 -8.43 7.92 3.86
C VAL A 190 -8.15 9.41 3.67
N TYR A 191 -7.22 9.91 4.48
CA TYR A 191 -6.82 11.30 4.50
C TYR A 191 -5.29 11.42 4.51
N PRO A 192 -4.69 12.21 3.60
CA PRO A 192 -3.26 12.46 3.60
C PRO A 192 -2.75 13.06 4.91
N GLU A 193 -3.51 13.96 5.56
CA GLU A 193 -3.14 14.53 6.86
C GLU A 193 -3.05 13.50 7.99
N HIS A 194 -3.78 12.39 7.89
CA HIS A 194 -3.74 11.30 8.87
C HIS A 194 -2.69 10.24 8.54
N GLY A 195 -1.92 10.43 7.45
CA GLY A 195 -0.87 9.49 7.03
C GLY A 195 -1.41 8.18 6.45
N THR A 196 -2.70 8.10 6.12
CA THR A 196 -3.31 6.90 5.50
C THR A 196 -3.14 6.88 3.98
N VAL A 197 -2.50 7.90 3.41
CA VAL A 197 -2.17 8.01 1.99
C VAL A 197 -0.66 8.18 1.83
N ALA A 198 -0.05 7.32 1.02
CA ALA A 198 1.34 7.43 0.59
C ALA A 198 1.43 7.70 -0.91
N PHE A 199 2.47 8.41 -1.33
CA PHE A 199 2.79 8.67 -2.73
C PHE A 199 4.08 7.95 -3.06
N ALA A 200 4.10 7.18 -4.15
CA ALA A 200 5.20 6.27 -4.43
C ALA A 200 5.52 6.16 -5.93
N SER A 201 6.76 5.77 -6.17
CA SER A 201 7.21 5.15 -7.42
C SER A 201 7.82 3.80 -7.06
N GLY A 202 7.05 2.73 -7.29
CA GLY A 202 7.55 1.37 -7.08
C GLY A 202 8.76 1.05 -7.96
N LEU A 203 8.83 1.61 -9.18
CA LEU A 203 9.93 1.38 -10.12
C LEU A 203 11.24 2.02 -9.64
N HIS A 204 11.19 3.26 -9.17
CA HIS A 204 12.38 3.98 -8.71
C HIS A 204 12.68 3.77 -7.21
N GLY A 205 11.84 3.02 -6.50
CA GLY A 205 12.07 2.65 -5.11
C GLY A 205 11.96 3.79 -4.11
N TRP A 206 11.18 4.83 -4.42
CA TRP A 206 10.91 5.93 -3.48
C TRP A 206 9.42 6.01 -3.15
N ALA A 207 9.12 6.35 -1.90
CA ALA A 207 7.78 6.62 -1.42
C ALA A 207 7.84 7.64 -0.28
N PHE A 208 6.77 8.42 -0.11
CA PHE A 208 6.64 9.36 0.98
C PHE A 208 5.22 9.49 1.49
N THR A 209 5.10 9.91 2.75
CA THR A 209 3.85 10.39 3.36
C THR A 209 4.02 11.83 3.80
N ILE A 210 2.92 12.55 4.03
CA ILE A 210 2.97 13.95 4.48
C ILE A 210 3.69 14.06 5.84
N ARG A 211 3.53 13.06 6.71
CA ARG A 211 4.16 12.99 8.04
C ARG A 211 5.68 13.16 7.98
N GLN A 212 6.36 12.50 7.03
CA GLN A 212 7.82 12.60 6.89
C GLN A 212 8.28 14.03 6.57
N PHE A 213 7.52 14.74 5.74
CA PHE A 213 7.79 16.14 5.46
C PHE A 213 7.45 17.03 6.66
N ALA A 214 6.33 16.78 7.34
CA ALA A 214 5.93 17.52 8.53
C ALA A 214 7.03 17.49 9.61
N VAL A 215 7.53 16.31 9.96
CA VAL A 215 8.63 16.15 10.95
C VAL A 215 9.90 16.88 10.51
N ARG A 216 10.26 16.79 9.22
CA ARG A 216 11.46 17.45 8.70
C ARG A 216 11.34 18.97 8.66
N TYR A 217 10.16 19.50 8.34
CA TYR A 217 9.90 20.92 8.26
C TYR A 217 9.66 21.55 9.64
N ALA A 218 9.03 20.83 10.58
CA ALA A 218 8.90 21.23 12.00
C ALA A 218 10.26 21.66 12.58
N LYS A 219 11.27 20.79 12.45
CA LYS A 219 12.66 21.05 12.86
C LYS A 219 13.28 22.27 12.16
N LYS A 220 12.90 22.57 10.91
CA LYS A 220 13.40 23.73 10.15
C LYS A 220 12.70 25.04 10.53
N PHE A 221 11.40 24.97 10.83
CA PHE A 221 10.60 26.13 11.20
C PHE A 221 10.63 26.42 12.71
N GLY A 222 11.24 25.54 13.51
CA GLY A 222 11.36 25.70 14.97
C GLY A 222 10.03 25.52 15.69
N VAL A 223 9.15 24.67 15.13
CA VAL A 223 7.84 24.36 15.69
C VAL A 223 7.87 22.87 16.03
N ASP A 224 8.37 22.53 17.22
CA ASP A 224 8.29 21.17 17.78
C ASP A 224 6.97 20.97 18.54
#